data_AF-A0A2V2VIV5-F1
#
_entry.id   AF-A0A2V2VIV5-F1
#
_cell.length_a   1.000
_cell.length_b   1.000
_cell.length_c   1.000
_cell.angle_alpha   90.00
_cell.angle_beta   90.00
_cell.angle_gamma   90.00
#
_symmetry.space_group_name_H-M   'P 1'
#
loop_
_entity.id
_entity.type
_entity.pdbx_description
1 polymer ?
#
loop_
_entity_poly.entity_id
_entity_poly.type
_entity_poly.pdbx_seq_one_letter_code
_entity_poly.pdbx_strand_id
1 'polypeptide(L)'
;MNARAQELAREKKLADRAFLDQKPEGVPLRELPLDDDSDFVAMEQERRQLLEKDPRRNAKEIAALEESMNARAQELAREKKLADRAFLDQKPEGVPLRELPLDDDSDFVAMEQERRQLLEKDPRRNAKEIAALEESMNARAQELAREKKLADRAFLDQKPEGVPLRELPLDDDSDFVAMEQERRQLLEKDPRRNAREIAALEESMNARAQELAREKKLADRAFLDQKPEGVPLRELPLDDDSDFVAMEQERRQLLEKDPRRNAREIAALEESMNARAQELAREKKLADRAFLDQKPEGVPLRELPLDDDSDFVAMEQERRQLLEKDPRRNARRLLRLRRA
;
A
#
# COMPACT_ATOMS: atom_id res chain seq x y z
N MET A 1 -23.55 19.55 -49.92
CA MET A 1 -23.69 18.25 -50.58
C MET A 1 -22.66 17.24 -50.09
N ASN A 2 -21.35 17.49 -50.21
CA ASN A 2 -20.32 16.54 -49.76
C ASN A 2 -20.38 16.16 -48.27
N ALA A 3 -20.58 17.12 -47.37
CA ALA A 3 -20.72 16.83 -45.93
C ALA A 3 -21.91 15.89 -45.63
N ARG A 4 -23.05 16.12 -46.28
CA ARG A 4 -24.24 15.25 -46.15
C ARG A 4 -24.02 13.87 -46.74
N ALA A 5 -23.31 13.76 -47.87
CA ALA A 5 -22.95 12.46 -48.45
C ALA A 5 -22.00 11.67 -47.53
N GLN A 6 -21.04 12.34 -46.89
CA GLN A 6 -20.15 11.71 -45.90
C GLN A 6 -20.90 11.25 -44.65
N GLU A 7 -21.84 12.05 -44.16
CA GLU A 7 -22.70 11.69 -43.04
C GLU A 7 -23.54 10.44 -43.35
N LEU A 8 -24.23 10.41 -44.49
CA LEU A 8 -24.99 9.24 -44.94
C LEU A 8 -24.11 7.99 -45.12
N ALA A 9 -22.88 8.15 -45.59
CA ALA A 9 -21.93 7.04 -45.72
C ALA A 9 -21.53 6.47 -44.34
N ARG A 10 -21.33 7.33 -43.33
CA ARG A 10 -21.06 6.92 -41.95
C ARG A 10 -22.25 6.21 -41.33
N GLU A 11 -23.46 6.73 -41.50
CA GLU A 11 -24.70 6.10 -41.02
C GLU A 11 -24.88 4.71 -41.62
N LYS A 12 -24.66 4.57 -42.93
CA LYS A 12 -24.73 3.27 -43.62
C LYS A 12 -23.69 2.28 -43.07
N LYS A 13 -22.43 2.71 -42.92
CA LYS A 13 -21.38 1.84 -42.33
C LYS A 13 -21.72 1.40 -40.91
N LEU A 14 -22.24 2.31 -40.08
CA LEU A 14 -22.63 1.98 -38.71
C LEU A 14 -23.76 0.95 -38.70
N ALA A 15 -24.74 1.08 -39.60
CA ALA A 15 -25.82 0.10 -39.77
C ALA A 15 -25.31 -1.26 -40.29
N ASP A 16 -24.36 -1.27 -41.23
CA ASP A 16 -23.75 -2.50 -41.73
C ASP A 16 -22.92 -3.23 -40.65
N ARG A 17 -22.47 -2.49 -39.62
CA ARG A 17 -21.71 -2.94 -38.45
C ARG A 17 -22.57 -3.18 -37.19
N ALA A 18 -23.90 -3.24 -37.30
CA ALA A 18 -24.77 -3.39 -36.12
C ALA A 18 -24.59 -4.72 -35.36
N PHE A 19 -23.96 -5.72 -35.99
CA PHE A 19 -23.61 -7.00 -35.37
C PHE A 19 -22.41 -6.91 -34.42
N LEU A 20 -21.67 -5.81 -34.47
CA LEU A 20 -20.56 -5.56 -33.56
C LEU A 20 -21.07 -5.07 -32.21
N ASP A 21 -20.28 -5.31 -31.17
CA ASP A 21 -20.38 -4.52 -29.94
C ASP A 21 -20.28 -3.03 -30.30
N GLN A 22 -21.23 -2.24 -29.82
CA GLN A 22 -21.28 -0.81 -30.11
C GLN A 22 -20.37 0.00 -29.17
N LYS A 23 -19.91 -0.61 -28.08
CA LYS A 23 -18.99 -0.02 -27.11
C LYS A 23 -17.92 -1.03 -26.64
N PRO A 24 -17.12 -1.60 -27.55
CA PRO A 24 -16.02 -2.48 -27.17
C PRO A 24 -15.08 -1.79 -26.18
N GLU A 25 -14.77 -2.46 -25.06
CA GLU A 25 -14.01 -1.90 -23.93
C GLU A 25 -14.53 -0.54 -23.40
N GLY A 26 -15.81 -0.24 -23.60
CA GLY A 26 -16.44 1.04 -23.27
C GLY A 26 -16.22 2.17 -24.28
N VAL A 27 -15.44 1.93 -25.34
CA VAL A 27 -15.14 2.92 -26.40
C VAL A 27 -16.23 2.88 -27.47
N PRO A 28 -16.88 4.01 -27.81
CA PRO A 28 -17.85 4.04 -28.90
C PRO A 28 -17.25 3.56 -30.23
N LEU A 29 -17.94 2.63 -30.91
CA LEU A 29 -17.46 2.02 -32.17
C LEU A 29 -17.05 3.05 -33.24
N ARG A 30 -17.71 4.21 -33.26
CA ARG A 30 -17.42 5.33 -34.17
C ARG A 30 -16.07 6.02 -33.92
N GLU A 31 -15.47 5.85 -32.75
CA GLU A 31 -14.19 6.44 -32.36
C GLU A 31 -13.00 5.52 -32.63
N LEU A 32 -13.28 4.28 -33.07
CA LEU A 32 -12.27 3.30 -33.46
C LEU A 32 -11.83 3.49 -34.91
N PRO A 33 -10.53 3.31 -35.21
CA PRO A 33 -9.98 3.44 -36.56
C PRO A 33 -10.26 2.19 -37.43
N LEU A 34 -11.49 1.68 -37.42
CA LEU A 34 -11.88 0.44 -38.13
C LEU A 34 -11.67 0.51 -39.64
N ASP A 35 -11.73 1.73 -40.20
CA ASP A 35 -11.53 1.95 -41.64
C ASP A 35 -10.05 2.00 -42.04
N ASP A 36 -9.17 2.24 -41.07
CA ASP A 36 -7.71 2.31 -41.27
C ASP A 36 -7.03 0.96 -40.93
N ASP A 37 -7.74 0.06 -40.23
CA ASP A 37 -7.24 -1.28 -39.89
C ASP A 37 -7.42 -2.26 -41.06
N SER A 38 -6.30 -2.68 -41.66
CA SER A 38 -6.32 -3.55 -42.85
C SER A 38 -7.00 -4.88 -42.61
N ASP A 39 -6.83 -5.47 -41.43
CA ASP A 39 -7.36 -6.79 -41.09
C ASP A 39 -8.88 -6.72 -40.90
N PHE A 40 -9.36 -5.72 -40.18
CA PHE A 40 -10.78 -5.45 -40.05
C PHE A 40 -11.46 -5.18 -41.39
N VAL A 41 -10.83 -4.36 -42.26
CA VAL A 41 -11.35 -4.08 -43.61
C VAL A 41 -11.41 -5.36 -44.46
N ALA A 42 -10.41 -6.23 -44.37
CA ALA A 42 -10.41 -7.51 -45.08
C ALA A 42 -11.56 -8.42 -44.62
N MET A 43 -11.77 -8.56 -43.31
CA MET A 43 -12.89 -9.32 -42.74
C MET A 43 -14.25 -8.73 -43.14
N GLU A 44 -14.38 -7.40 -43.17
CA GLU A 44 -15.63 -6.74 -43.60
C GLU A 44 -15.94 -7.01 -45.08
N GLN A 45 -14.93 -7.10 -45.94
CA GLN A 45 -15.09 -7.47 -47.35
C GLN A 45 -15.47 -8.94 -47.50
N GLU A 46 -14.82 -9.85 -46.78
CA GLU A 46 -15.15 -11.27 -46.78
C GLU A 46 -16.59 -11.51 -46.32
N ARG A 47 -17.02 -10.84 -45.25
CA ARG A 47 -18.39 -10.92 -44.74
C ARG A 47 -19.40 -10.49 -45.80
N ARG A 48 -19.13 -9.37 -46.50
CA ARG A 48 -19.98 -8.89 -47.60
C ARG A 48 -20.08 -9.95 -48.72
N GLN A 49 -18.99 -10.59 -49.10
CA GLN A 49 -19.00 -11.65 -50.11
C GLN A 49 -19.80 -12.88 -49.68
N LEU A 50 -19.70 -13.30 -48.41
CA LEU A 50 -20.45 -14.43 -47.87
C LEU A 50 -21.96 -14.15 -47.84
N LEU A 51 -22.35 -12.91 -47.50
CA LEU A 51 -23.74 -12.43 -47.53
C LEU A 51 -24.30 -12.34 -48.95
N GLU A 52 -23.50 -11.92 -49.94
CA GLU A 52 -23.94 -11.86 -51.33
C GLU A 52 -24.11 -13.24 -51.97
N LYS A 53 -23.28 -14.23 -51.58
CA LYS A 53 -23.33 -15.59 -52.12
C LYS A 53 -24.57 -16.37 -51.66
N ASP A 54 -24.68 -16.63 -50.36
CA ASP A 54 -25.82 -17.34 -49.75
C ASP A 54 -25.73 -17.22 -48.21
N PRO A 55 -26.47 -16.27 -47.59
CA PRO A 55 -26.43 -16.07 -46.14
C PRO A 55 -26.85 -17.29 -45.33
N ARG A 56 -27.74 -18.14 -45.86
CA ARG A 56 -28.25 -19.30 -45.13
C ARG A 56 -27.24 -20.43 -45.12
N ARG A 57 -26.61 -20.68 -46.26
CA ARG A 57 -25.57 -21.71 -46.38
C ARG A 57 -24.29 -21.31 -45.65
N ASN A 58 -23.94 -20.02 -45.68
CA ASN A 58 -22.71 -19.50 -45.08
C ASN A 58 -22.88 -19.03 -43.63
N ALA A 59 -24.03 -19.29 -42.99
CA ALA A 59 -24.36 -18.73 -41.67
C ALA A 59 -23.30 -18.99 -40.59
N LYS A 60 -22.68 -20.18 -40.60
CA LYS A 60 -21.61 -20.52 -39.64
C LYS A 60 -20.32 -19.74 -39.89
N GLU A 61 -19.93 -19.58 -41.15
CA GLU A 61 -18.73 -18.83 -41.54
C GLU A 61 -18.92 -17.34 -41.25
N ILE A 62 -20.11 -16.81 -41.55
CA ILE A 62 -20.49 -15.43 -41.21
C ILE A 62 -20.41 -15.22 -39.70
N ALA A 63 -20.99 -16.11 -38.88
CA ALA A 63 -20.95 -15.97 -37.44
C ALA A 63 -19.51 -16.00 -36.88
N ALA A 64 -18.67 -16.92 -37.35
CA ALA A 64 -17.27 -16.99 -36.93
C ALA A 64 -16.46 -15.75 -37.35
N LEU A 65 -16.76 -15.21 -38.53
CA LEU A 65 -16.14 -13.97 -39.00
C LEU A 65 -16.64 -12.75 -38.21
N GLU A 66 -17.92 -12.67 -37.88
CA GLU A 66 -18.49 -11.63 -37.01
C GLU A 66 -17.89 -11.66 -35.61
N GLU A 67 -17.62 -12.85 -35.05
CA GLU A 67 -16.90 -13.02 -33.78
C GLU A 67 -15.46 -12.52 -33.88
N SER A 68 -14.76 -12.85 -34.97
CA SER A 68 -13.38 -12.39 -35.23
C SER A 68 -13.31 -10.86 -35.41
N MET A 69 -14.28 -10.28 -36.12
CA MET A 69 -14.41 -8.82 -36.27
C MET A 69 -14.68 -8.15 -34.92
N ASN A 70 -15.54 -8.75 -34.08
CA ASN A 70 -15.75 -8.27 -32.71
C ASN A 70 -14.46 -8.32 -31.89
N ALA A 71 -13.71 -9.42 -31.94
CA ALA A 71 -12.44 -9.55 -31.24
C ALA A 71 -11.42 -8.48 -31.67
N ARG A 72 -11.31 -8.21 -32.99
CA ARG A 72 -10.44 -7.14 -33.50
C ARG A 72 -10.90 -5.75 -33.09
N ALA A 73 -12.21 -5.49 -33.05
CA ALA A 73 -12.75 -4.24 -32.54
C ALA A 73 -12.45 -4.03 -31.04
N GLN A 74 -12.52 -5.10 -30.23
CA GLN A 74 -12.09 -5.06 -28.82
C GLN A 74 -10.60 -4.75 -28.70
N GLU A 75 -9.75 -5.37 -29.52
CA GLU A 75 -8.30 -5.10 -29.54
C GLU A 75 -8.00 -3.64 -29.89
N LEU A 76 -8.58 -3.11 -30.97
CA LEU A 76 -8.42 -1.71 -31.37
C LEU A 76 -8.94 -0.75 -30.30
N ALA A 77 -9.98 -1.11 -29.55
CA ALA A 77 -10.46 -0.32 -28.42
C ALA A 77 -9.44 -0.29 -27.27
N ARG A 78 -8.79 -1.41 -26.94
CA ARG A 78 -7.70 -1.46 -25.94
C ARG A 78 -6.50 -0.61 -26.38
N GLU A 79 -6.09 -0.74 -27.64
CA GLU A 79 -4.99 0.05 -28.20
C GLU A 79 -5.29 1.55 -28.14
N LYS A 80 -6.49 1.95 -28.54
CA LYS A 80 -6.93 3.34 -28.47
C LYS A 80 -6.90 3.86 -27.02
N LYS A 81 -7.47 3.12 -26.06
CA LYS A 81 -7.44 3.51 -24.65
C LYS A 81 -6.03 3.67 -24.11
N LEU A 82 -5.14 2.74 -24.45
CA LEU A 82 -3.74 2.83 -24.06
C LEU A 82 -3.08 4.09 -24.63
N ALA A 83 -3.34 4.41 -25.90
CA ALA A 83 -2.84 5.63 -26.54
C ALA A 83 -3.45 6.90 -25.92
N ASP A 84 -4.75 6.92 -25.64
CA ASP A 84 -5.45 8.05 -25.04
C ASP A 84 -4.96 8.33 -23.61
N ARG A 85 -4.49 7.27 -22.91
CA ARG A 85 -3.91 7.29 -21.55
C ARG A 85 -2.39 7.39 -21.52
N ALA A 86 -1.72 7.65 -22.65
CA ALA A 86 -0.25 7.71 -22.72
C ALA A 86 0.39 8.85 -21.90
N PHE A 87 -0.39 9.86 -21.51
CA PHE A 87 0.06 10.95 -20.62
C PHE A 87 0.13 10.53 -19.15
N LEU A 88 -0.44 9.38 -18.78
CA LEU A 88 -0.35 8.84 -17.43
C LEU A 88 1.02 8.19 -17.21
N ASP A 89 1.44 8.15 -15.95
CA ASP A 89 2.45 7.18 -15.52
C ASP A 89 1.99 5.77 -15.93
N GLN A 90 2.86 5.03 -16.60
CA GLN A 90 2.56 3.69 -17.08
C GLN A 90 2.75 2.64 -15.98
N LYS A 91 3.44 2.99 -14.89
CA LYS A 91 3.66 2.14 -13.71
C LYS A 91 3.49 2.93 -12.40
N PRO A 92 2.32 3.53 -12.15
CA PRO A 92 2.04 4.21 -10.88
C PRO A 92 2.30 3.27 -9.71
N GLU A 93 3.11 3.69 -8.74
CA GLU A 93 3.51 2.87 -7.57
C GLU A 93 4.14 1.50 -7.94
N GLY A 94 4.71 1.40 -9.15
CA GLY A 94 5.27 0.17 -9.71
C GLY A 94 4.25 -0.79 -10.34
N VAL A 95 2.95 -0.49 -10.27
CA VAL A 95 1.86 -1.32 -10.80
C VAL A 95 1.60 -0.96 -12.26
N PRO A 96 1.64 -1.92 -13.21
CA PRO A 96 1.30 -1.64 -14.60
C PRO A 96 -0.10 -1.04 -14.75
N LEU A 97 -0.22 0.04 -15.52
CA LEU A 97 -1.49 0.76 -15.72
C LEU A 97 -2.66 -0.15 -16.16
N ARG A 98 -2.36 -1.18 -16.97
CA ARG A 98 -3.32 -2.20 -17.45
C ARG A 98 -3.91 -3.10 -16.34
N GLU A 99 -3.28 -3.14 -15.17
CA GLU A 99 -3.73 -3.94 -14.03
C GLU A 99 -4.56 -3.12 -13.04
N LEU A 100 -4.71 -1.81 -13.29
CA LEU A 100 -5.56 -0.93 -12.52
C LEU A 100 -6.99 -0.95 -13.05
N PRO A 101 -8.00 -0.92 -12.17
CA PRO A 101 -9.41 -0.92 -12.53
C PRO A 101 -9.89 0.50 -12.95
N LEU A 102 -9.17 1.16 -13.86
CA LEU A 102 -9.45 2.54 -14.27
C LEU A 102 -10.85 2.72 -14.90
N ASP A 103 -11.35 1.66 -15.53
CA ASP A 103 -12.65 1.68 -16.21
C ASP A 103 -13.83 1.50 -15.25
N ASP A 104 -13.57 0.91 -14.08
CA ASP A 104 -14.55 0.70 -13.02
C ASP A 104 -14.55 1.87 -12.02
N ASP A 105 -13.54 2.74 -12.06
CA ASP A 105 -13.42 3.91 -11.21
C ASP A 105 -14.21 5.10 -11.77
N SER A 106 -15.35 5.41 -11.13
CA SER A 106 -16.26 6.47 -11.60
C SER A 106 -15.58 7.84 -11.73
N ASP A 107 -14.68 8.17 -10.81
CA ASP A 107 -14.01 9.45 -10.76
C ASP A 107 -12.99 9.58 -11.90
N PHE A 108 -12.20 8.52 -12.12
CA PHE A 108 -11.29 8.44 -13.25
C PHE A 108 -12.03 8.52 -14.59
N VAL A 109 -13.13 7.79 -14.75
CA VAL A 109 -13.94 7.83 -15.98
C VAL A 109 -14.53 9.23 -16.21
N ALA A 110 -14.97 9.92 -15.15
CA ALA A 110 -15.48 11.30 -15.25
C ALA A 110 -14.37 12.27 -15.73
N MET A 111 -13.17 12.18 -15.15
CA MET A 111 -12.02 12.98 -15.59
C MET A 111 -11.61 12.68 -17.05
N GLU A 112 -11.66 11.42 -17.47
CA GLU A 112 -11.38 11.03 -18.85
C GLU A 112 -12.40 11.61 -19.85
N GLN A 113 -13.67 11.72 -19.45
CA GLN A 113 -14.71 12.39 -20.24
C GLN A 113 -14.49 13.90 -20.31
N GLU A 114 -14.18 14.54 -19.19
CA GLU A 114 -13.89 15.97 -19.14
C GLU A 114 -12.68 16.33 -20.00
N ARG A 115 -11.59 15.55 -19.91
CA ARG A 115 -10.40 15.72 -20.73
C ARG A 115 -10.72 15.64 -22.21
N ARG A 116 -11.52 14.66 -22.63
CA ARG A 116 -11.99 14.54 -24.01
C ARG A 116 -12.77 15.77 -24.46
N GLN A 117 -13.67 16.29 -23.65
CA GLN A 117 -14.43 17.51 -23.97
C GLN A 117 -13.52 18.74 -24.12
N LEU A 118 -12.49 18.89 -23.27
CA LEU A 118 -11.55 20.00 -23.36
C LEU A 118 -10.68 19.92 -24.62
N LEU A 119 -10.27 18.71 -25.01
CA LEU A 119 -9.53 18.43 -26.24
C LEU A 119 -10.39 18.69 -27.49
N GLU A 120 -11.68 18.35 -27.47
CA GLU A 120 -12.57 18.60 -28.60
C GLU A 120 -12.89 20.10 -28.79
N LYS A 121 -12.98 20.88 -27.70
CA LYS A 121 -13.32 22.30 -27.75
C LYS A 121 -12.19 23.16 -28.34
N ASP A 122 -11.05 23.22 -27.65
CA ASP A 122 -9.84 23.94 -28.10
C ASP A 122 -8.65 23.55 -27.20
N PRO A 123 -7.82 22.58 -27.61
CA PRO A 123 -6.67 22.12 -26.82
C PRO A 123 -5.69 23.23 -26.45
N ARG A 124 -5.55 24.25 -27.30
CA ARG A 124 -4.55 25.32 -27.09
C ARG A 124 -5.03 26.30 -26.03
N ARG A 125 -6.31 26.66 -26.06
CA ARG A 125 -6.90 27.54 -25.03
C ARG A 125 -7.06 26.82 -23.69
N ASN A 126 -7.37 25.53 -23.72
CA ASN A 126 -7.63 24.73 -22.51
C ASN A 126 -6.37 24.06 -21.95
N ALA A 127 -5.17 24.35 -22.49
CA ALA A 127 -3.94 23.63 -22.15
C ALA A 127 -3.64 23.56 -20.63
N LYS A 128 -3.90 24.64 -19.88
CA LYS A 128 -3.69 24.67 -18.43
C LYS A 128 -4.68 23.79 -17.67
N GLU A 129 -5.93 23.78 -18.10
CA GLU A 129 -7.00 22.98 -17.50
C GLU A 129 -6.80 21.50 -17.80
N ILE A 130 -6.41 21.17 -19.04
CA ILE A 130 -6.01 19.83 -19.44
C ILE A 130 -4.83 19.35 -18.59
N ALA A 131 -3.77 20.15 -18.42
CA ALA A 131 -2.62 19.76 -17.61
C ALA A 131 -2.99 19.49 -16.14
N ALA A 132 -3.80 20.37 -15.52
CA ALA A 132 -4.27 20.16 -14.15
C ALA A 132 -5.15 18.91 -14.01
N LEU A 133 -5.98 18.63 -15.03
CA LEU A 133 -6.79 17.43 -15.07
C LEU A 133 -5.95 16.17 -15.25
N GLU A 134 -4.93 16.20 -16.12
CA GLU A 134 -3.97 15.11 -16.33
C GLU A 134 -3.15 14.81 -15.07
N GLU A 135 -2.76 15.84 -14.30
CA GLU A 135 -2.16 15.67 -12.96
C GLU A 135 -3.14 14.99 -11.99
N SER A 136 -4.41 15.40 -11.99
CA SER A 136 -5.45 14.81 -11.13
C SER A 136 -5.72 13.34 -11.49
N MET A 137 -5.74 13.02 -12.79
CA MET A 137 -5.88 11.65 -13.28
C MET A 137 -4.68 10.79 -12.90
N ASN A 138 -3.45 11.33 -12.96
CA ASN A 138 -2.25 10.66 -12.48
C ASN A 138 -2.31 10.38 -10.97
N ALA A 139 -2.76 11.37 -10.18
CA ALA A 139 -2.93 11.19 -8.74
C ALA A 139 -3.94 10.09 -8.40
N ARG A 140 -5.08 10.03 -9.11
CA ARG A 140 -6.07 8.96 -8.93
C ARG A 140 -5.54 7.60 -9.36
N ALA A 141 -4.78 7.51 -10.46
CA ALA A 141 -4.12 6.27 -10.87
C ALA A 141 -3.10 5.79 -9.83
N GLN A 142 -2.33 6.70 -9.21
CA GLN A 142 -1.46 6.37 -8.08
C GLN A 142 -2.24 5.86 -6.88
N GLU A 143 -3.36 6.50 -6.52
CA GLU A 143 -4.22 6.05 -5.43
C GLU A 143 -4.76 4.64 -5.68
N LEU A 144 -5.32 4.38 -6.86
CA LEU A 144 -5.80 3.04 -7.26
C LEU A 144 -4.67 2.00 -7.24
N ALA A 145 -3.44 2.38 -7.59
CA ALA A 145 -2.29 1.50 -7.48
C ALA A 145 -1.95 1.17 -6.01
N ARG A 146 -1.99 2.15 -5.10
CA ARG A 146 -1.81 1.91 -3.66
C ARG A 146 -2.90 1.01 -3.10
N GLU A 147 -4.16 1.24 -3.48
CA GLU A 147 -5.30 0.42 -3.07
C GLU A 147 -5.15 -1.02 -3.56
N LYS A 148 -4.78 -1.22 -4.83
CA LYS A 148 -4.53 -2.54 -5.38
C LYS A 148 -3.43 -3.27 -4.61
N LYS A 149 -2.28 -2.61 -4.38
CA LYS A 149 -1.17 -3.22 -3.61
C LYS A 149 -1.59 -3.59 -2.20
N LEU A 150 -2.36 -2.72 -1.53
CA LEU A 150 -2.89 -3.01 -0.20
C LEU A 150 -3.83 -4.23 -0.23
N ALA A 151 -4.71 -4.33 -1.23
CA ALA A 151 -5.58 -5.48 -1.42
C ALA A 151 -4.79 -6.77 -1.72
N ASP A 152 -3.76 -6.70 -2.57
CA ASP A 152 -2.87 -7.83 -2.86
C ASP A 152 -2.10 -8.30 -1.61
N ARG A 153 -1.87 -7.39 -0.66
CA ARG A 153 -1.23 -7.59 0.65
C ARG A 153 -2.22 -7.86 1.79
N ALA A 154 -3.49 -8.17 1.50
CA ALA A 154 -4.52 -8.41 2.53
C ALA A 154 -4.23 -9.62 3.43
N PHE A 155 -3.33 -10.52 3.04
CA PHE A 155 -2.87 -11.66 3.84
C PHE A 155 -1.89 -11.27 4.96
N LEU A 156 -1.39 -10.04 4.95
CA LEU A 156 -0.52 -9.51 6.00
C LEU A 156 -1.34 -8.98 7.17
N ASP A 157 -0.72 -8.94 8.35
CA ASP A 157 -1.17 -8.09 9.44
C ASP A 157 -1.27 -6.64 8.92
N GLN A 158 -2.42 -6.01 9.12
CA GLN A 158 -2.69 -4.66 8.65
C GLN A 158 -2.13 -3.60 9.62
N LYS A 159 -1.77 -3.99 10.85
CA LYS A 159 -1.15 -3.14 11.86
C LYS A 159 0.00 -3.84 12.60
N PRO A 160 1.05 -4.30 11.89
CA PRO A 160 2.23 -4.89 12.52
C PRO A 160 2.82 -3.93 13.56
N GLU A 161 3.04 -4.42 14.78
CA GLU A 161 3.48 -3.61 15.94
C GLU A 161 2.63 -2.34 16.21
N GLY A 162 1.37 -2.33 15.76
CA GLY A 162 0.46 -1.18 15.84
C GLY A 162 0.63 -0.13 14.72
N VAL A 163 1.60 -0.30 13.82
CA VAL A 163 1.88 0.61 12.70
C VAL A 163 1.01 0.23 11.49
N PRO A 164 0.24 1.16 10.90
CA PRO A 164 -0.52 0.87 9.69
C PRO A 164 0.38 0.37 8.57
N LEU A 165 0.01 -0.76 7.92
CA LEU A 165 0.81 -1.39 6.87
C LEU A 165 1.20 -0.42 5.73
N ARG A 166 0.30 0.51 5.40
CA ARG A 166 0.52 1.57 4.38
C ARG A 166 1.64 2.57 4.72
N GLU A 167 2.05 2.65 5.99
CA GLU A 167 3.11 3.55 6.47
C GLU A 167 4.47 2.86 6.53
N LEU A 168 4.53 1.55 6.22
CA LEU A 168 5.76 0.79 6.14
C LEU A 168 6.40 0.93 4.76
N PRO A 169 7.74 1.04 4.68
CA PRO A 169 8.47 1.15 3.42
C PRO A 169 8.66 -0.22 2.75
N LEU A 170 7.56 -0.97 2.57
CA LEU A 170 7.60 -2.33 2.02
C LEU A 170 8.14 -2.39 0.59
N ASP A 171 7.95 -1.30 -0.17
CA ASP A 171 8.39 -1.20 -1.57
C ASP A 171 9.87 -0.86 -1.71
N ASP A 172 10.46 -0.28 -0.66
CA ASP A 172 11.89 0.03 -0.59
C ASP A 172 12.69 -1.13 0.02
N ASP A 173 12.00 -2.12 0.62
CA ASP A 173 12.62 -3.30 1.21
C ASP A 173 12.84 -4.40 0.15
N SER A 174 14.09 -4.60 -0.26
CA SER A 174 14.44 -5.55 -1.32
C SER A 174 14.01 -6.98 -1.01
N ASP A 175 14.10 -7.39 0.26
CA ASP A 175 13.76 -8.74 0.69
C ASP A 175 12.25 -8.96 0.62
N PHE A 176 11.46 -8.00 1.10
CA PHE A 176 10.02 -8.02 0.99
C PHE A 176 9.54 -8.04 -0.48
N VAL A 177 10.12 -7.19 -1.33
CA VAL A 177 9.81 -7.16 -2.77
C VAL A 177 10.15 -8.50 -3.44
N ALA A 178 11.26 -9.14 -3.08
CA ALA A 178 11.62 -10.45 -3.59
C ALA A 178 10.60 -11.54 -3.19
N MET A 179 10.17 -11.54 -1.91
CA MET A 179 9.12 -12.45 -1.44
C MET A 179 7.78 -12.21 -2.13
N GLU A 180 7.41 -10.95 -2.39
CA GLU A 180 6.17 -10.63 -3.12
C GLU A 180 6.19 -11.17 -4.56
N GLN A 181 7.35 -11.08 -5.23
CA GLN A 181 7.54 -11.67 -6.57
C GLN A 181 7.48 -13.19 -6.54
N GLU A 182 8.12 -13.84 -5.58
CA GLU A 182 8.06 -15.30 -5.41
C GLU A 182 6.63 -15.77 -5.15
N ARG A 183 5.89 -15.08 -4.27
CA ARG A 183 4.48 -15.38 -3.99
C ARG A 183 3.64 -15.28 -5.26
N ARG A 184 3.82 -14.22 -6.05
CA ARG A 184 3.12 -14.05 -7.34
C ARG A 184 3.38 -15.22 -8.29
N GLN A 185 4.64 -15.66 -8.42
CA GLN A 185 4.99 -16.81 -9.25
C GLN A 185 4.36 -18.13 -8.77
N LEU A 186 4.29 -18.35 -7.45
CA LEU A 186 3.65 -19.54 -6.89
C LEU A 186 2.14 -19.56 -7.14
N LEU A 187 1.49 -18.40 -7.05
CA LEU A 187 0.07 -18.20 -7.36
C LEU A 187 -0.22 -18.39 -8.86
N GLU A 188 0.65 -17.91 -9.75
CA GLU A 188 0.46 -18.09 -11.20
C GLU A 188 0.63 -19.54 -11.64
N LYS A 189 1.52 -20.31 -10.99
CA LYS A 189 1.81 -21.71 -11.36
C LYS A 189 0.67 -22.65 -10.99
N ASP A 190 0.37 -22.79 -9.70
CA ASP A 190 -0.71 -23.64 -9.17
C ASP A 190 -0.91 -23.34 -7.67
N PRO A 191 -1.85 -22.45 -7.29
CA PRO A 191 -2.08 -22.08 -5.90
C PRO A 191 -2.42 -23.27 -5.00
N ARG A 192 -3.11 -24.29 -5.53
CA ARG A 192 -3.57 -25.43 -4.74
C ARG A 192 -2.42 -26.35 -4.42
N ARG A 193 -1.56 -26.63 -5.40
CA ARG A 193 -0.37 -27.45 -5.21
C ARG A 193 0.68 -26.76 -4.35
N ASN A 194 0.82 -25.44 -4.50
CA ASN A 194 1.83 -24.64 -3.81
C ASN A 194 1.35 -24.07 -2.46
N ALA A 195 0.16 -24.45 -1.98
CA ALA A 195 -0.48 -23.83 -0.81
C ALA A 195 0.41 -23.80 0.45
N ARG A 196 1.20 -24.84 0.72
CA ARG A 196 2.12 -24.87 1.87
C ARG A 196 3.30 -23.91 1.73
N GLU A 197 3.84 -23.79 0.52
CA GLU A 197 4.95 -22.91 0.21
C GLU A 197 4.50 -21.44 0.24
N ILE A 198 3.32 -21.16 -0.32
CA ILE A 198 2.66 -19.85 -0.22
C ILE A 198 2.44 -19.48 1.25
N ALA A 199 1.88 -20.38 2.08
CA ALA A 199 1.64 -20.08 3.49
C ALA A 199 2.94 -19.78 4.26
N ALA A 200 4.00 -20.56 4.06
CA ALA A 200 5.30 -20.32 4.70
C ALA A 200 5.95 -19.00 4.25
N LEU A 201 5.77 -18.65 2.97
CA LEU A 201 6.24 -17.37 2.43
C LEU A 201 5.43 -16.19 3.00
N GLU A 202 4.11 -16.33 3.11
CA GLU A 202 3.23 -15.33 3.74
C GLU A 202 3.56 -15.11 5.22
N GLU A 203 3.93 -16.16 5.97
CA GLU A 203 4.44 -16.04 7.33
C GLU A 203 5.77 -15.26 7.38
N SER A 204 6.67 -15.53 6.43
CA SER A 204 7.97 -14.83 6.32
C SER A 204 7.80 -13.36 5.97
N MET A 205 6.87 -13.05 5.05
CA MET A 205 6.50 -11.66 4.70
C MET A 205 5.89 -10.93 5.90
N ASN A 206 5.03 -11.59 6.67
CA ASN A 206 4.49 -11.04 7.91
C ASN A 206 5.60 -10.76 8.92
N ALA A 207 6.54 -11.68 9.12
CA ALA A 207 7.67 -11.47 10.02
C ALA A 207 8.54 -10.27 9.62
N ARG A 208 8.82 -10.11 8.31
CA ARG A 208 9.55 -8.94 7.79
C ARG A 208 8.77 -7.64 7.97
N ALA A 209 7.45 -7.64 7.76
CA ALA A 209 6.61 -6.47 8.02
C ALA A 209 6.62 -6.08 9.51
N GLN A 210 6.60 -7.05 10.44
CA GLN A 210 6.76 -6.79 11.88
C GLN A 210 8.12 -6.19 12.19
N GLU A 211 9.20 -6.70 11.59
CA GLU A 211 10.55 -6.14 11.76
C GLU A 211 10.64 -4.68 11.27
N LEU A 212 10.17 -4.41 10.05
CA LEU A 212 10.12 -3.05 9.49
C LEU A 212 9.27 -2.10 10.36
N ALA A 213 8.19 -2.59 10.97
CA ALA A 213 7.40 -1.80 11.91
C ALA A 213 8.17 -1.46 13.19
N ARG A 214 8.95 -2.41 13.74
CA ARG A 214 9.83 -2.14 14.90
C ARG A 214 10.91 -1.13 14.55
N GLU A 215 11.55 -1.27 13.39
CA GLU A 215 12.58 -0.35 12.91
C GLU A 215 12.02 1.06 12.72
N LYS A 216 10.84 1.18 12.09
CA LYS A 216 10.15 2.46 11.93
C LYS A 216 9.85 3.10 13.28
N LYS A 217 9.27 2.36 14.23
CA LYS A 217 8.97 2.89 15.59
C LYS A 217 10.23 3.35 16.30
N LEU A 218 11.32 2.58 16.20
CA LEU A 218 12.59 2.96 16.80
C LEU A 218 13.13 4.26 16.18
N ALA A 219 13.04 4.40 14.86
CA ALA A 219 13.43 5.62 14.16
C ALA A 219 12.54 6.81 14.54
N ASP A 220 11.22 6.63 14.59
CA ASP A 220 10.25 7.65 14.98
C ASP A 220 10.47 8.13 16.41
N ARG A 221 11.00 7.25 17.28
CA ARG A 221 11.33 7.49 18.70
C ARG A 221 12.80 7.85 18.94
N ALA A 222 13.58 8.14 17.90
CA ALA A 222 15.01 8.44 18.03
C ALA A 222 15.31 9.72 18.84
N PHE A 223 14.33 10.63 18.98
CA PHE A 223 14.43 11.85 19.80
C PHE A 223 14.35 11.57 21.31
N LEU A 224 13.93 10.37 21.71
CA LEU A 224 13.88 9.98 23.12
C LEU A 224 15.27 9.60 23.62
N ASP A 225 15.48 9.77 24.92
CA ASP A 225 16.55 9.07 25.62
C ASP A 225 16.42 7.57 25.35
N GLN A 226 17.49 6.94 24.88
CA GLN A 226 17.51 5.52 24.54
C GLN A 226 17.69 4.64 25.79
N LYS A 227 18.10 5.23 26.92
CA LYS A 227 18.27 4.58 28.21
C LYS A 227 17.75 5.44 29.38
N PRO A 228 16.47 5.84 29.38
CA PRO A 228 15.90 6.61 30.48
C PRO A 228 16.09 5.84 31.79
N GLU A 229 16.64 6.49 32.82
CA GLU A 229 16.95 5.87 34.12
C GLU A 229 17.86 4.62 34.02
N GLY A 230 18.63 4.49 32.92
CA GLY A 230 19.48 3.35 32.62
C GLY A 230 18.77 2.13 32.00
N VAL A 231 17.45 2.20 31.78
CA VAL A 231 16.64 1.12 31.20
C VAL A 231 16.57 1.26 29.69
N PRO A 232 16.93 0.25 28.88
CA PRO A 232 16.79 0.33 27.43
C PRO A 232 15.35 0.65 27.01
N LEU A 233 15.16 1.63 26.13
CA LEU A 233 13.85 2.09 25.66
C LEU A 233 12.94 0.94 25.17
N ARG A 234 13.53 -0.04 24.48
CA ARG A 234 12.85 -1.26 23.99
C ARG A 234 12.24 -2.16 25.08
N GLU A 235 12.65 -1.99 26.34
CA GLU A 235 12.13 -2.75 27.49
C GLU A 235 10.99 -2.01 28.20
N LEU A 236 10.69 -0.78 27.80
CA LEU A 236 9.59 0.00 28.36
C LEU A 236 8.28 -0.32 27.62
N PRO A 237 7.16 -0.39 28.35
CA PRO A 237 5.84 -0.67 27.76
C PRO A 237 5.22 0.58 27.13
N LEU A 238 5.96 1.27 26.25
CA LEU A 238 5.52 2.54 25.66
C LEU A 238 4.25 2.40 24.84
N ASP A 239 4.04 1.23 24.22
CA ASP A 239 2.88 0.95 23.39
C ASP A 239 1.60 0.66 24.20
N ASP A 240 1.77 0.24 25.47
CA ASP A 240 0.68 -0.04 26.39
C ASP A 240 0.31 1.21 27.23
N ASP A 241 1.14 2.26 27.19
CA ASP A 241 0.91 3.51 27.90
C ASP A 241 0.05 4.47 27.08
N SER A 242 -1.21 4.65 27.51
CA SER A 242 -2.18 5.47 26.77
C SER A 242 -1.74 6.93 26.60
N ASP A 243 -1.07 7.48 27.60
CA ASP A 243 -0.62 8.87 27.60
C ASP A 243 0.54 9.06 26.60
N PHE A 244 1.50 8.13 26.61
CA PHE A 244 2.60 8.12 25.65
C PHE A 244 2.08 7.96 24.21
N VAL A 245 1.16 7.01 23.96
CA VAL A 245 0.56 6.80 22.64
C VAL A 245 -0.21 8.03 22.16
N ALA A 246 -0.92 8.74 23.05
CA ALA A 246 -1.61 9.98 22.71
C ALA A 246 -0.62 11.09 22.30
N MET A 247 0.48 11.26 23.04
CA MET A 247 1.52 12.22 22.67
C MET A 247 2.21 11.86 21.35
N GLU A 248 2.43 10.57 21.07
CA GLU A 248 3.01 10.11 19.80
C GLU A 248 2.10 10.44 18.61
N GLN A 249 0.78 10.30 18.78
CA GLN A 249 -0.21 10.71 17.77
C GLN A 249 -0.24 12.22 17.56
N GLU A 250 -0.23 13.01 18.64
CA GLU A 250 -0.19 14.47 18.56
C GLU A 250 1.08 14.97 17.85
N ARG A 251 2.24 14.39 18.19
CA ARG A 251 3.51 14.71 17.53
C ARG A 251 3.44 14.43 16.04
N ARG A 252 2.88 13.28 15.64
CA ARG A 252 2.69 12.91 14.23
C ARG A 252 1.82 13.94 13.49
N GLN A 253 0.70 14.36 14.09
CA GLN A 253 -0.16 15.38 13.48
C GLN A 253 0.53 16.74 13.32
N LEU A 254 1.38 17.15 14.28
CA LEU A 254 2.15 18.39 14.19
C LEU A 254 3.20 18.33 13.08
N LEU A 255 3.85 17.17 12.92
CA LEU A 255 4.80 16.90 11.84
C LEU A 255 4.12 16.87 10.46
N GLU A 256 2.92 16.31 10.35
CA GLU A 256 2.18 16.28 9.07
C GLU A 256 1.69 17.67 8.63
N LYS A 257 1.31 18.53 9.58
CA LYS A 257 0.77 19.88 9.27
C LYS A 257 1.85 20.83 8.74
N ASP A 258 2.84 21.15 9.59
CA ASP A 258 3.97 22.03 9.24
C ASP A 258 5.03 21.93 10.35
N PRO A 259 6.05 21.07 10.19
CA PRO A 259 7.10 20.88 11.20
C PRO A 259 7.83 22.17 11.56
N ARG A 260 7.99 23.09 10.60
CA ARG A 260 8.76 24.33 10.82
C ARG A 260 7.97 25.31 11.65
N ARG A 261 6.68 25.45 11.36
CA ARG A 261 5.79 26.32 12.12
C ARG A 261 5.50 25.75 13.52
N ASN A 262 5.42 24.43 13.64
CA ASN A 262 5.09 23.74 14.89
C ASN A 262 6.33 23.36 15.74
N ALA A 263 7.54 23.78 15.36
CA ALA A 263 8.79 23.31 15.96
C ALA A 263 8.85 23.45 17.50
N ARG A 264 8.30 24.55 18.06
CA ARG A 264 8.26 24.75 19.52
C ARG A 264 7.31 23.80 20.23
N GLU A 265 6.16 23.54 19.63
CA GLU A 265 5.15 22.63 20.17
C GLU A 265 5.63 21.19 20.10
N ILE A 266 6.26 20.81 18.98
CA ILE A 266 6.94 19.52 18.81
C ILE A 266 8.01 19.34 19.89
N ALA A 267 8.89 20.33 20.09
CA ALA A 267 9.95 20.23 21.10
C ALA A 267 9.40 20.07 22.54
N ALA A 268 8.37 20.84 22.91
CA ALA A 268 7.73 20.71 24.23
C ALA A 268 7.04 19.34 24.42
N LEU A 269 6.44 18.82 23.35
CA LEU A 269 5.83 17.48 23.36
C LEU A 269 6.90 16.38 23.45
N GLU A 270 8.01 16.51 22.73
CA GLU A 270 9.16 15.59 22.81
C GLU A 270 9.79 15.57 24.21
N GLU A 271 9.88 16.72 24.90
CA GLU A 271 10.28 16.79 26.31
C GLU A 271 9.29 16.06 27.22
N SER A 272 7.98 16.23 27.00
CA SER A 272 6.92 15.56 27.77
C SER A 272 6.95 14.03 27.57
N MET A 273 7.19 13.58 26.33
CA MET A 273 7.36 12.17 26.00
C MET A 273 8.61 11.58 26.66
N ASN A 274 9.72 12.33 26.71
CA ASN A 274 10.93 11.93 27.44
C ASN A 274 10.67 11.80 28.94
N ALA A 275 9.95 12.76 29.54
CA ALA A 275 9.58 12.71 30.95
C ALA A 275 8.71 11.47 31.25
N ARG A 276 7.73 11.16 30.40
CA ARG A 276 6.88 9.96 30.55
C ARG A 276 7.69 8.67 30.40
N ALA A 277 8.62 8.60 29.45
CA ALA A 277 9.53 7.46 29.31
C ALA A 277 10.41 7.26 30.56
N GLN A 278 10.89 8.35 31.18
CA GLN A 278 11.60 8.28 32.46
C GLN A 278 10.71 7.78 33.59
N GLU A 279 9.46 8.25 33.71
CA GLU A 279 8.51 7.74 34.70
C GLU A 279 8.26 6.23 34.53
N LEU A 280 7.98 5.77 33.32
CA LEU A 280 7.81 4.35 33.01
C LEU A 280 9.06 3.53 33.33
N ALA A 281 10.25 4.08 33.12
CA ALA A 281 11.50 3.44 33.52
C ALA A 281 11.63 3.31 35.05
N ARG A 282 11.27 4.35 35.81
CA ARG A 282 11.24 4.30 37.29
C ARG A 282 10.23 3.27 37.79
N GLU A 283 9.04 3.25 37.20
CA GLU A 283 7.98 2.27 37.53
C GLU A 283 8.44 0.84 37.24
N LYS A 284 9.04 0.60 36.08
CA LYS A 284 9.62 -0.71 35.74
C LYS A 284 10.68 -1.13 36.74
N LYS A 285 11.63 -0.26 37.07
CA LYS A 285 12.68 -0.56 38.06
C LYS A 285 12.09 -0.88 39.42
N LEU A 286 11.09 -0.12 39.87
CA LEU A 286 10.39 -0.39 41.13
C LEU A 286 9.69 -1.75 41.10
N ALA A 287 9.03 -2.09 39.99
CA ALA A 287 8.41 -3.40 39.79
C ALA A 287 9.44 -4.55 39.77
N ASP A 288 10.59 -4.35 39.12
CA ASP A 288 11.70 -5.32 39.10
C ASP A 288 12.30 -5.52 40.51
N ARG A 289 12.21 -4.47 41.35
CA ARG A 289 12.59 -4.45 42.78
C ARG A 289 11.47 -4.90 43.73
N ALA A 290 10.34 -5.41 43.23
CA ALA A 290 9.21 -5.84 44.08
C ALA A 290 9.55 -6.97 45.07
N PHE A 291 10.68 -7.65 44.89
CA PHE A 291 11.17 -8.67 45.83
C PHE A 291 11.79 -8.07 47.10
N LEU A 292 12.16 -6.80 47.10
CA LEU A 292 12.69 -6.07 48.25
C LEU A 292 11.55 -5.58 49.17
N ASP A 293 11.90 -5.26 50.41
CA ASP A 293 11.01 -4.46 51.26
C ASP A 293 10.77 -3.11 50.57
N GLN A 294 9.52 -2.68 50.47
CA GLN A 294 9.15 -1.43 49.80
C GLN A 294 9.42 -0.20 50.66
N LYS A 295 9.61 -0.38 51.98
CA LYS A 295 9.93 0.67 52.94
C LYS A 295 10.99 0.22 53.95
N PRO A 296 12.23 -0.11 53.52
CA PRO A 296 13.30 -0.46 54.44
C PRO A 296 13.51 0.68 55.44
N GLU A 297 13.51 0.34 56.74
CA GLU A 297 13.58 1.32 57.85
C GLU A 297 12.53 2.44 57.77
N GLY A 298 11.40 2.21 57.09
CA GLY A 298 10.33 3.18 56.90
C GLY A 298 10.51 4.15 55.72
N VAL A 299 11.64 4.09 54.99
CA VAL A 299 11.93 4.97 53.84
C VAL A 299 11.51 4.29 52.53
N PRO A 300 10.66 4.91 51.68
CA PRO A 300 10.26 4.32 50.40
C PRO A 300 11.44 4.03 49.47
N LEU A 301 11.45 2.86 48.80
CA LEU A 301 12.53 2.49 47.86
C LEU A 301 12.81 3.55 46.77
N ARG A 302 11.77 4.25 46.31
CA ARG A 302 11.88 5.30 45.28
C ARG A 302 12.67 6.54 45.73
N GLU A 303 12.87 6.72 47.04
CA GLU A 303 13.61 7.86 47.63
C GLU A 303 15.07 7.48 47.91
N LEU A 304 15.45 6.22 47.72
CA LEU A 304 16.81 5.74 47.94
C LEU A 304 17.63 5.85 46.63
N PRO A 305 18.89 6.32 46.69
CA PRO A 305 19.78 6.43 45.53
C PRO A 305 20.39 5.07 45.15
N LEU A 306 19.55 4.04 45.00
CA LEU A 306 19.97 2.65 44.75
C LEU A 306 20.75 2.49 43.45
N ASP A 307 20.52 3.40 42.49
CA ASP A 307 21.15 3.39 41.18
C ASP A 307 22.55 4.01 41.18
N ASP A 308 22.85 4.84 42.18
CA ASP A 308 24.18 5.44 42.39
C ASP A 308 25.09 4.54 43.23
N ASP A 309 24.52 3.52 43.89
CA ASP A 309 25.26 2.56 44.71
C ASP A 309 25.80 1.39 43.86
N SER A 310 27.11 1.37 43.65
CA SER A 310 27.76 0.37 42.80
C SER A 310 27.59 -1.08 43.31
N ASP A 311 27.52 -1.27 44.62
CA ASP A 311 27.39 -2.59 45.22
C ASP A 311 25.97 -3.13 45.02
N PHE A 312 24.96 -2.28 45.22
CA PHE A 312 23.57 -2.60 44.94
C PHE A 312 23.35 -2.93 43.45
N VAL A 313 23.88 -2.09 42.55
CA VAL A 313 23.79 -2.35 41.10
C VAL A 313 24.45 -3.67 40.71
N ALA A 314 25.59 -4.02 41.31
CA ALA A 314 26.26 -5.31 41.08
C ALA A 314 25.40 -6.50 41.55
N MET A 315 24.75 -6.38 42.72
CA MET A 315 23.82 -7.39 43.23
C MET A 315 22.58 -7.56 42.33
N GLU A 316 22.03 -6.46 41.80
CA GLU A 316 20.91 -6.52 40.84
C GLU A 316 21.31 -7.19 39.52
N GLN A 317 22.53 -6.95 39.04
CA GLN A 317 23.07 -7.63 37.86
C GLN A 317 23.27 -9.12 38.12
N GLU A 318 23.84 -9.52 39.26
CA GLU A 318 23.98 -10.92 39.64
C GLU A 318 22.60 -11.61 39.71
N ARG A 319 21.62 -10.94 40.33
CA ARG A 319 20.25 -11.45 40.42
C ARG A 319 19.65 -11.68 39.03
N ARG A 320 19.79 -10.72 38.10
CA ARG A 320 19.31 -10.86 36.71
C ARG A 320 19.93 -12.07 36.02
N GLN A 321 21.25 -12.24 36.11
CA GLN A 321 21.95 -13.39 35.51
C GLN A 321 21.51 -14.74 36.11
N LEU A 322 21.24 -14.79 37.41
CA LEU A 322 20.76 -16.00 38.08
C LEU A 322 19.32 -16.37 37.65
N LEU A 323 18.48 -15.37 37.39
CA LEU A 323 17.12 -15.56 36.87
C LEU A 323 17.13 -16.02 35.40
N GLU A 324 18.02 -15.47 34.58
CA GLU A 324 18.13 -15.84 33.16
C GLU A 324 18.60 -17.29 32.96
N LYS A 325 19.52 -17.78 33.80
CA LYS A 325 20.08 -19.13 33.68
C LYS A 325 19.09 -20.23 34.10
N ASP A 326 18.76 -20.28 35.39
CA ASP A 326 17.83 -21.25 35.97
C ASP A 326 17.42 -20.79 37.39
N PRO A 327 16.25 -20.14 37.53
CA PRO A 327 15.76 -19.65 38.81
C PRO A 327 15.63 -20.73 39.87
N ARG A 328 15.26 -21.95 39.49
CA ARG A 328 15.01 -23.06 40.42
C ARG A 328 16.31 -23.57 40.99
N ARG A 329 17.32 -23.77 40.13
CA ARG A 329 18.66 -24.19 40.56
C ARG A 329 19.37 -23.11 41.37
N ASN A 330 19.09 -21.84 41.10
CA ASN A 330 19.72 -20.69 41.77
C ASN A 330 18.97 -20.17 43.01
N ALA A 331 17.87 -20.79 43.42
CA ALA A 331 16.99 -20.31 44.50
C ALA A 331 17.72 -19.93 45.79
N ARG A 332 18.72 -20.72 46.24
CA ARG A 332 19.50 -20.42 47.44
C ARG A 332 20.36 -19.15 47.32
N ARG A 333 20.89 -18.86 46.12
CA ARG A 333 21.68 -17.65 45.87
C ARG A 333 20.78 -16.43 45.77
N LEU A 334 19.65 -16.55 45.07
CA LEU A 334 18.61 -15.52 45.01
C LEU A 334 18.09 -15.13 46.41
N LEU A 335 17.91 -16.11 47.30
CA LEU A 335 17.53 -15.86 48.70
C LEU A 335 18.62 -15.16 49.51
N ARG A 336 19.90 -15.36 49.20
CA ARG A 336 21.01 -14.64 49.86
C ARG A 336 21.06 -13.19 49.38
N LEU A 337 20.96 -12.96 48.07
CA LEU A 337 20.93 -11.61 47.49
C LEU A 337 19.76 -10.77 47.99
N ARG A 338 18.64 -11.39 48.38
CA ARG A 338 17.51 -10.68 48.98
C ARG A 338 17.77 -10.22 50.42
N ARG A 339 18.72 -10.85 51.13
CA ARG A 339 18.98 -10.64 52.56
C ARG A 339 20.28 -9.89 52.85
N ALA A 340 21.22 -9.92 51.91
CA ALA A 340 22.39 -9.07 51.89
C ALA A 340 21.95 -7.63 51.63
#